data_AF-A0A1B7W6P5-F1
#
_entry.id   AF-A0A1B7W6P5-F1
#
_cell.length_a   1.000
_cell.length_b   1.000
_cell.length_c   1.000
_cell.angle_alpha   90.00
_cell.angle_beta   90.00
_cell.angle_gamma   90.00
#
_symmetry.space_group_name_H-M   'P 1'
#
loop_
_entity.id
_entity.type
_entity.pdbx_description
1 polymer ?
#
loop_
_entity_poly.entity_id
_entity_poly.type
_entity_poly.pdbx_seq_one_letter_code
_entity_poly.pdbx_strand_id
1 'polypeptide(L)'
;EPFEYFEFLGKPFDQKQLIGAIKSAMVKSKIPRSALNTPPVSSANQQLVPATAAANGIDSSADIKLLNDKIVKMQGEIDSLKKHLHQIVTFIKQKIK
;
A
#
# COMPACT_ATOMS: atom_id res chain seq x y z
N GLU A 1 28.40 -5.87 -1.27
CA GLU A 1 27.50 -7.00 -0.92
C GLU A 1 26.07 -6.48 -0.72
N PRO A 2 25.00 -7.28 -0.87
CA PRO A 2 23.62 -6.78 -0.82
C PRO A 2 23.18 -6.21 0.54
N PHE A 3 23.89 -6.52 1.63
CA PHE A 3 23.49 -6.18 3.00
C PHE A 3 24.30 -5.07 3.67
N GLU A 4 25.22 -4.44 2.94
CA GLU A 4 26.14 -3.42 3.48
C GLU A 4 25.42 -2.24 4.16
N TYR A 5 24.25 -1.89 3.63
CA TYR A 5 23.42 -0.76 4.06
C TYR A 5 22.32 -1.13 5.06
N PHE A 6 22.28 -2.38 5.50
CA PHE A 6 21.25 -2.88 6.42
C PHE A 6 21.85 -3.10 7.82
N GLU A 7 20.97 -3.03 8.82
CA GLU A 7 21.25 -3.40 10.19
C GLU A 7 20.20 -4.45 10.59
N PHE A 8 20.65 -5.57 11.14
CA PHE A 8 19.77 -6.68 11.49
C PHE A 8 19.49 -6.69 12.99
N LEU A 9 18.21 -6.77 13.34
CA LEU A 9 17.76 -6.90 14.72
C LEU A 9 17.02 -8.22 14.89
N GLY A 10 17.69 -9.20 15.49
CA GLY A 10 17.09 -10.50 15.82
C GLY A 10 16.10 -10.41 16.98
N LYS A 11 15.05 -11.23 16.94
CA LYS A 11 14.08 -11.36 18.05
C LYS A 11 14.49 -12.48 19.02
N PRO A 12 14.19 -12.38 20.33
CA PRO A 12 13.63 -11.21 21.03
C PRO A 12 14.70 -10.13 21.26
N PHE A 13 14.29 -8.86 21.26
CA PHE A 13 15.16 -7.72 21.54
C PHE A 13 14.54 -6.81 22.58
N ASP A 14 15.38 -6.07 23.29
CA ASP A 14 14.95 -5.01 24.21
C ASP A 14 14.94 -3.63 23.54
N GLN A 15 14.42 -2.62 24.25
CA GLN A 15 14.34 -1.25 23.74
C GLN A 15 15.72 -0.65 23.43
N LYS A 16 16.77 -1.00 24.18
CA LYS A 16 18.12 -0.45 23.93
C LYS A 16 18.70 -1.02 22.65
N GLN A 17 18.52 -2.33 22.43
CA GLN A 17 18.90 -3.02 21.21
C GLN A 17 18.14 -2.47 19.99
N LEU A 18 16.83 -2.20 20.12
CA LEU A 18 16.03 -1.56 19.07
C LEU A 18 16.54 -0.17 18.72
N ILE A 19 16.75 0.69 19.72
CA ILE A 19 17.22 2.07 19.49
C ILE A 19 18.64 2.07 18.92
N GLY A 20 19.50 1.14 19.35
CA GLY A 20 20.83 0.95 18.78
C GLY A 20 20.77 0.58 17.30
N ALA A 21 19.97 -0.42 16.94
CA ALA A 21 19.81 -0.86 15.56
C ALA A 21 19.24 0.25 14.65
N ILE A 22 18.26 1.03 15.13
CA ILE A 22 17.71 2.16 14.37
C ILE A 22 18.79 3.21 14.10
N LYS A 23 19.60 3.57 15.11
CA LYS A 23 20.68 4.56 14.95
C LYS A 23 21.71 4.08 13.94
N SER A 24 22.16 2.83 14.02
CA SER A 24 23.11 2.25 13.09
C SER A 24 22.55 2.17 11.67
N ALA A 25 21.27 1.80 11.51
CA ALA A 25 20.58 1.81 10.22
C ALA A 25 20.50 3.22 9.61
N MET A 26 20.24 4.25 10.42
CA MET A 26 20.23 5.65 9.96
C MET A 26 21.60 6.16 9.51
N VAL A 27 22.69 5.64 10.08
CA VAL A 27 24.04 5.97 9.63
C VAL A 27 24.32 5.26 8.30
N LYS A 28 23.99 3.96 8.21
CA LYS A 28 24.19 3.14 7.00
C LYS A 28 23.35 3.62 5.81
N SER A 29 22.18 4.19 6.02
CA SER A 29 21.32 4.72 4.95
C SER A 29 21.85 6.01 4.32
N LYS A 30 22.74 6.74 5.01
CA LYS A 30 23.37 7.97 4.49
C LYS A 30 24.59 7.70 3.63
N ILE A 31 25.08 6.45 3.58
CA ILE A 31 26.21 6.08 2.73
C ILE A 31 25.76 6.17 1.27
N PRO A 32 26.42 6.99 0.43
CA PRO A 32 26.09 7.11 -0.99
C PRO A 32 26.15 5.74 -1.67
N ARG A 33 25.05 5.32 -2.30
CA ARG A 33 25.05 4.11 -3.13
C ARG A 33 25.62 4.45 -4.50
N SER A 34 26.76 3.86 -4.83
CA SER A 34 27.12 3.65 -6.23
C SER A 34 26.00 2.83 -6.86
N ALA A 35 25.51 3.24 -8.05
CA ALA A 35 24.44 2.56 -8.76
C ALA A 35 24.83 1.10 -9.01
N LEU A 36 24.45 0.22 -8.09
CA LEU A 36 24.69 -1.20 -8.19
C LEU A 36 23.59 -1.75 -9.09
N ASN A 37 23.97 -2.21 -10.28
CA ASN A 37 23.11 -3.01 -11.16
C ASN A 37 22.53 -4.16 -10.34
N THR A 38 21.26 -4.08 -9.97
CA THR A 38 20.59 -5.11 -9.17
C THR A 38 19.83 -6.05 -10.12
N PRO A 39 20.15 -7.36 -10.15
CA PRO A 39 19.26 -8.33 -10.77
C PRO A 39 17.96 -8.47 -9.96
N PRO A 40 16.86 -8.92 -10.57
CA PRO A 40 15.56 -8.98 -9.92
C PRO A 40 15.55 -10.11 -8.88
N VAL A 41 15.36 -9.78 -7.61
CA VAL A 41 15.01 -10.77 -6.59
C VAL A 41 13.50 -10.80 -6.44
N SER A 42 12.89 -11.81 -7.06
CA SER A 42 11.56 -12.27 -6.72
C SER A 42 11.56 -12.76 -5.28
N SER A 43 10.63 -12.28 -4.44
CA SER A 43 10.18 -13.03 -3.26
C SER A 43 8.83 -12.51 -2.81
N ALA A 44 7.85 -13.39 -2.96
CA ALA A 44 6.52 -13.29 -2.43
C ALA A 44 6.51 -13.30 -0.89
N ASN A 45 5.44 -12.71 -0.36
CA ASN A 45 4.86 -12.89 0.98
C ASN A 45 5.34 -11.96 2.13
N GLN A 46 4.32 -11.24 2.64
CA GLN A 46 4.07 -10.81 4.04
C GLN A 46 4.41 -9.37 4.47
N GLN A 47 3.51 -8.46 4.10
CA GLN A 47 2.66 -7.64 5.00
C GLN A 47 3.18 -7.31 6.43
N LEU A 48 3.46 -6.03 6.69
CA LEU A 48 2.78 -5.10 7.63
C LEU A 48 3.54 -3.74 7.68
N VAL A 49 2.76 -2.66 7.52
CA VAL A 49 3.02 -1.21 7.27
C VAL A 49 3.73 -0.41 8.40
N PRO A 50 4.04 0.92 8.29
CA PRO A 50 4.16 1.85 7.13
C PRO A 50 5.42 2.76 7.14
N ALA A 51 5.97 3.13 5.98
CA ALA A 51 6.56 4.45 5.72
C ALA A 51 6.76 4.68 4.22
N THR A 52 6.01 5.62 3.68
CA THR A 52 6.09 6.20 2.35
C THR A 52 7.48 6.73 2.02
N ALA A 53 8.15 6.12 1.04
CA ALA A 53 8.91 6.78 -0.04
C ALA A 53 9.79 5.74 -0.76
N ALA A 54 9.18 4.95 -1.64
CA ALA A 54 9.90 4.30 -2.72
C ALA A 54 9.13 4.60 -3.99
N ALA A 55 9.63 5.62 -4.72
CA ALA A 55 9.28 5.82 -6.11
C ALA A 55 9.82 4.63 -6.90
N ASN A 56 9.05 3.55 -6.90
CA ASN A 56 9.13 2.53 -7.92
C ASN A 56 8.67 3.20 -9.20
N GLY A 57 9.62 3.40 -10.13
CA GLY A 57 9.32 3.63 -11.53
C GLY A 57 8.73 2.36 -12.14
N ILE A 58 7.48 2.09 -11.79
CA ILE A 58 6.53 1.22 -12.47
C ILE A 58 5.23 2.04 -12.46
N ASP A 59 4.60 2.14 -13.63
CA ASP A 59 3.50 3.03 -14.07
C ASP A 59 2.38 3.35 -13.05
N SER A 60 2.74 3.96 -11.92
CA SER A 60 1.84 4.23 -10.80
C SER A 60 0.77 5.25 -11.21
N SER A 61 1.04 6.08 -12.22
CA SER A 61 0.06 7.05 -12.75
C SER A 61 -1.05 6.37 -13.53
N ALA A 62 -0.73 5.40 -14.40
CA ALA A 62 -1.75 4.63 -15.12
C ALA A 62 -2.59 3.77 -14.17
N ASP A 63 -1.94 3.12 -13.20
CA ASP A 63 -2.63 2.30 -12.19
C ASP A 63 -3.57 3.15 -11.31
N ILE A 64 -3.16 4.36 -10.91
CA ILE A 64 -4.01 5.29 -10.17
C ILE A 64 -5.20 5.75 -11.02
N LYS A 65 -5.01 6.02 -12.32
CA LYS A 65 -6.12 6.39 -13.22
C LYS A 65 -7.12 5.25 -13.36
N LEU A 66 -6.64 4.03 -13.62
CA LEU A 66 -7.49 2.85 -13.75
C LEU A 66 -8.28 2.56 -12.47
N LEU A 67 -7.66 2.77 -11.30
CA LEU A 67 -8.33 2.65 -10.01
C LEU A 67 -9.43 3.70 -9.84
N ASN A 68 -9.17 4.97 -10.18
CA ASN A 68 -10.18 6.02 -10.12
C ASN A 68 -11.34 5.75 -11.08
N ASP A 69 -11.07 5.28 -12.29
CA ASP A 69 -12.11 4.93 -13.27
C ASP A 69 -13.00 3.80 -12.73
N LYS A 70 -12.40 2.80 -12.08
CA LYS A 70 -13.14 1.72 -11.41
C LYS A 70 -14.01 2.26 -10.27
N ILE A 71 -13.49 3.18 -9.46
CA ILE A 71 -14.26 3.81 -8.36
C ILE A 71 -15.45 4.59 -8.92
N VAL A 72 -15.26 5.37 -9.98
CA VAL A 72 -16.34 6.13 -10.62
C VAL A 72 -17.41 5.20 -11.19
N LYS A 73 -17.01 4.11 -11.86
CA LYS A 73 -17.94 3.09 -12.35
C LYS A 73 -18.74 2.47 -11.21
N MET A 74 -18.07 2.05 -10.14
CA MET A 74 -18.73 1.46 -8.96
C MET A 74 -19.67 2.46 -8.28
N GLN A 75 -19.32 3.75 -8.21
CA GLN A 75 -20.19 4.78 -7.67
C GLN A 75 -21.49 4.90 -8.47
N GLY A 76 -21.40 4.88 -9.81
CA GLY A 76 -22.57 4.87 -10.69
C GLY A 76 -23.47 3.64 -10.50
N GLU A 77 -22.87 2.44 -10.36
CA GLU A 77 -23.61 1.21 -10.08
C GLU A 77 -24.31 1.25 -8.71
N ILE A 78 -23.66 1.79 -7.69
CA ILE A 78 -24.23 1.98 -6.34
C ILE A 78 -25.43 2.93 -6.38
N ASP A 79 -25.31 4.05 -7.09
CA ASP A 79 -26.37 5.05 -7.15
C ASP A 79 -27.59 4.52 -7.94
N SER A 80 -27.34 3.75 -9.01
CA SER A 80 -28.40 3.02 -9.73
C SER A 80 -29.10 2.00 -8.82
N LEU A 81 -28.34 1.21 -8.07
CA LEU A 81 -28.89 0.23 -7.12
C LEU A 81 -29.74 0.90 -6.03
N LYS A 82 -29.25 2.01 -5.46
CA LYS A 82 -30.00 2.81 -4.48
C LYS A 82 -31.31 3.34 -5.06
N LYS A 83 -31.31 3.76 -6.33
CA LYS A 83 -32.51 4.23 -7.03
C LYS A 83 -33.53 3.11 -7.19
N HIS A 84 -33.11 1.92 -7.62
CA HIS A 84 -34.00 0.77 -7.72
C HIS A 84 -34.59 0.38 -6.35
N LEU A 85 -33.80 0.38 -5.29
CA LEU A 85 -34.29 0.15 -3.93
C LEU A 85 -35.34 1.19 -3.51
N HIS A 86 -35.10 2.47 -3.79
CA HIS A 86 -36.07 3.53 -3.53
C HIS A 86 -37.38 3.32 -4.30
N GLN A 87 -37.30 2.94 -5.57
CA GLN A 87 -38.47 2.64 -6.39
C GLN A 87 -39.26 1.46 -5.83
N ILE A 88 -38.59 0.38 -5.45
CA ILE A 88 -39.22 -0.80 -4.83
C ILE A 88 -39.93 -0.40 -3.53
N VAL A 89 -39.24 0.32 -2.64
CA VAL A 89 -39.82 0.77 -1.36
C VAL A 89 -41.01 1.70 -1.60
N THR A 90 -40.93 2.59 -2.59
CA THR A 90 -42.04 3.50 -2.94
C THR A 90 -43.22 2.73 -3.49
N PHE A 91 -42.99 1.78 -4.38
CA PHE A 91 -44.02 0.92 -4.94
C PHE A 91 -44.74 0.10 -3.87
N ILE A 92 -43.99 -0.50 -2.95
CA ILE A 92 -44.55 -1.23 -1.80
C ILE A 92 -45.41 -0.30 -0.93
N LYS A 93 -44.91 0.90 -0.61
CA LYS A 93 -45.68 1.89 0.15
C LYS A 93 -46.99 2.29 -0.55
N GLN A 94 -46.98 2.44 -1.87
CA GLN A 94 -48.17 2.77 -2.65
C GLN A 94 -49.18 1.62 -2.74
N LYS A 95 -48.75 0.36 -2.60
CA LYS A 95 -49.62 -0.82 -2.66
C LYS A 95 -50.22 -1.23 -1.32
N ILE A 96 -49.60 -0.82 -0.21
CA ILE A 96 -50.04 -1.12 1.17
C ILE A 96 -50.96 -0.01 1.73
N LYS A 97 -50.92 1.19 1.13
CA LYS A 97 -51.81 2.30 1.46
C LYS A 97 -53.13 2.18 0.70
#